data_AF-A0A9P0I331-F1
#
_entry.id   AF-A0A9P0I331-F1
#
_cell.length_a   1.000
_cell.length_b   1.000
_cell.length_c   1.000
_cell.angle_alpha   90.00
_cell.angle_beta   90.00
_cell.angle_gamma   90.00
#
_symmetry.space_group_name_H-M   'P 1'
#
loop_
_entity.id
_entity.type
_entity.pdbx_description
1 polymer ?
#
loop_
_entity_poly.entity_id
_entity_poly.type
_entity_poly.pdbx_seq_one_letter_code
_entity_poly.pdbx_strand_id
1 'polypeptide(L)'
;MPLTADVAAQQVQERLRSLHRLIYDIEAERARNEQCIDSILRAEKAVESPPSNEDSSSSSQQQMQLKNLYKAGLSAAEQEENLLRKALSRIYEIRSIKNERRIQARYAGNKETIGCGALMKMLLSAAQTLPLHVGRVGERAPPLCGAVPPDPGHVAKPGDAVAALVRVSEKEENWILAEVVSWLPAQGKYEVDDIDEEQKNRHVLSKRRVVPLPLMRADPRVDEHALFPKGAVVMALYPQTTCFYRAVVNRLPANAADPYEVLFEDSSYADGYSPAERVAQRYVIAIKEGKGRAT
;
A
#
# COMPACT_ATOMS: atom_id res chain seq x y z
N MET A 1 19.40 -21.09 3.89
CA MET A 1 18.78 -22.08 4.79
C MET A 1 17.31 -21.75 4.93
N PRO A 2 16.39 -22.73 4.98
CA PRO A 2 14.98 -22.46 5.20
C PRO A 2 14.79 -21.70 6.53
N LEU A 3 13.88 -20.73 6.54
CA LEU A 3 13.60 -19.91 7.71
C LEU A 3 12.72 -20.74 8.67
N THR A 4 13.36 -21.48 9.58
CA THR A 4 12.63 -22.32 10.52
C THR A 4 11.67 -21.49 11.37
N ALA A 5 10.61 -22.11 11.89
CA ALA A 5 9.61 -21.43 12.72
C ALA A 5 10.24 -20.70 13.91
N ASP A 6 11.26 -21.30 14.53
CA ASP A 6 11.97 -20.74 15.67
C ASP A 6 12.85 -19.54 15.27
N VAL A 7 13.59 -19.64 14.15
CA VAL A 7 14.40 -18.52 13.65
C VAL A 7 13.49 -17.35 13.26
N ALA A 8 12.38 -17.61 12.57
CA ALA A 8 11.41 -16.58 12.22
C ALA A 8 10.84 -15.90 13.48
N ALA A 9 10.47 -16.69 14.51
CA ALA A 9 9.93 -16.16 15.77
C ALA A 9 10.96 -15.29 16.50
N GLN A 10 12.23 -15.72 16.56
CA GLN A 10 13.31 -14.95 17.16
C GLN A 10 13.55 -13.63 16.42
N GLN A 11 13.61 -13.65 15.09
CA GLN A 11 13.77 -12.44 14.27
C GLN A 11 12.62 -11.45 14.47
N VAL A 12 11.37 -11.95 14.49
CA VAL A 12 10.19 -11.12 14.78
C VAL A 12 10.28 -10.52 16.19
N GLN A 13 10.65 -11.30 17.21
CA GLN A 13 10.78 -10.82 18.58
C GLN A 13 11.89 -9.76 18.72
N GLU A 14 13.00 -9.90 18.00
CA GLU A 14 14.05 -8.89 17.93
C GLU A 14 13.53 -7.58 17.31
N ARG A 15 12.79 -7.65 16.20
CA ARG A 15 12.23 -6.45 15.55
C ARG A 15 11.15 -5.80 16.40
N LEU A 16 10.34 -6.59 17.11
CA LEU A 16 9.35 -6.07 18.07
C LEU A 16 10.02 -5.34 19.23
N ARG A 17 11.14 -5.86 19.78
CA ARG A 17 11.93 -5.16 20.80
C ARG A 17 12.53 -3.87 20.28
N SER A 18 13.04 -3.88 19.05
CA SER A 18 13.52 -2.65 18.39
C SER A 18 12.39 -1.64 18.18
N LEU A 19 11.22 -2.08 17.73
CA LEU A 19 10.05 -1.22 17.53
C LEU A 19 9.56 -0.63 18.85
N HIS A 20 9.51 -1.43 19.91
CA HIS A 20 9.15 -0.97 21.25
C HIS A 20 10.07 0.16 21.70
N ARG A 21 11.39 0.03 21.55
CA ARG A 21 12.35 1.12 21.88
C ARG A 21 12.12 2.36 21.03
N LEU A 22 11.94 2.19 19.71
CA LEU A 22 11.70 3.29 18.79
C LEU A 22 10.45 4.10 19.16
N ILE A 23 9.41 3.47 19.73
CA ILE A 23 8.21 4.19 20.19
C ILE A 23 8.56 5.20 21.31
N TYR A 24 9.41 4.81 22.28
CA TYR A 24 9.86 5.75 23.32
C TYR A 24 10.79 6.82 22.75
N ASP A 25 11.66 6.46 21.80
CA ASP A 25 12.55 7.43 21.14
C ASP A 25 11.73 8.48 20.38
N ILE A 26 10.66 8.05 19.68
CA ILE A 26 9.71 8.94 18.98
C ILE A 26 9.02 9.87 19.98
N GLU A 27 8.49 9.35 21.08
CA GLU A 27 7.81 10.17 22.09
C GLU A 27 8.76 11.19 22.74
N ALA A 28 9.99 10.77 23.04
CA ALA A 28 11.01 11.67 23.57
C ALA A 28 11.39 12.77 22.58
N GLU A 29 11.54 12.44 21.29
CA GLU A 29 11.83 13.44 20.25
C GLU A 29 10.65 14.39 20.04
N ARG A 30 9.43 13.87 20.03
CA ARG A 30 8.21 14.68 19.93
C ARG A 30 8.12 15.70 21.05
N ALA A 31 8.38 15.30 22.29
CA ALA A 31 8.40 16.21 23.43
C ALA A 31 9.49 17.30 23.30
N ARG A 32 10.65 16.97 22.73
CA ARG A 32 11.69 17.97 22.40
C ARG A 32 11.24 18.92 21.31
N ASN A 33 10.56 18.40 20.28
CA ASN A 33 10.05 19.19 19.17
C ASN A 33 8.98 20.18 19.62
N GLU A 34 8.07 19.77 20.52
CA GLU A 34 7.08 20.66 21.14
C GLU A 34 7.75 21.83 21.88
N GLN A 35 8.79 21.57 22.67
CA GLN A 35 9.55 22.64 23.34
C GLN A 35 10.29 23.57 22.37
N CYS A 36 10.78 23.02 21.24
CA CYS A 36 11.41 23.80 20.19
C CYS A 36 10.40 24.75 19.53
N ILE A 37 9.21 24.25 19.20
CA ILE A 37 8.10 25.03 18.64
C ILE A 37 7.68 26.14 19.61
N ASP A 38 7.50 25.83 20.90
CA ASP A 38 7.18 26.83 21.93
C ASP A 38 8.24 27.93 22.04
N SER A 39 9.50 27.58 21.82
CA SER A 39 10.61 28.54 21.83
C SER A 39 10.61 29.43 20.59
N ILE A 40 10.26 28.88 19.42
CA ILE A 40 10.06 29.62 18.17
C ILE A 40 8.88 30.59 18.33
N LEU A 41 7.71 30.12 18.77
CA LEU A 41 6.51 30.95 18.94
C LEU A 41 6.73 32.11 19.93
N ARG A 42 7.47 31.87 21.02
CA ARG A 42 7.84 32.93 21.96
C ARG A 42 8.78 33.96 21.35
N ALA A 43 9.75 33.52 20.55
CA ALA A 43 10.68 34.41 19.87
C ALA A 43 9.98 35.24 18.77
N GLU A 44 9.07 34.65 18.00
CA GLU A 44 8.25 35.37 17.01
C GLU A 44 7.43 36.49 17.67
N LYS A 45 6.73 36.17 18.76
CA LYS A 45 5.93 37.15 19.52
C LYS A 45 6.78 38.30 20.07
N ALA A 46 8.01 38.02 20.49
CA ALA A 46 8.93 39.05 20.97
C ALA A 46 9.38 40.01 19.85
N VAL A 47 9.49 39.52 18.61
CA VAL A 47 9.83 40.32 17.43
C VAL A 47 8.63 41.15 16.93
N GLU A 48 7.39 40.64 17.07
CA GLU A 48 6.17 41.38 16.70
C GLU A 48 5.80 42.50 17.69
N SER A 49 6.32 42.46 18.91
CA SER A 49 6.06 43.45 19.94
C SER A 49 6.92 44.70 19.69
N PRO A 50 6.34 45.88 19.34
CA PRO A 50 7.15 47.05 18.99
C PRO A 50 7.87 47.59 20.24
N PRO A 51 9.21 47.69 20.23
CA PRO A 51 9.96 48.31 21.33
C PRO A 51 9.82 49.84 21.25
N SER A 52 9.56 50.45 22.40
CA SER A 52 9.36 51.90 22.55
C SER A 52 10.65 52.73 22.42
N ASN A 53 11.79 52.12 22.13
CA ASN A 53 13.07 52.75 21.76
C ASN A 53 13.95 51.65 21.15
N GLU A 54 14.36 51.73 19.88
CA GLU A 54 15.21 50.69 19.29
C GLU A 54 16.48 51.23 18.61
N ASP A 55 17.64 50.77 19.11
CA ASP A 55 18.91 50.76 18.38
C ASP A 55 18.88 49.62 17.35
N SER A 56 19.23 49.92 16.10
CA SER A 56 19.25 48.99 14.97
C SER A 56 20.07 47.70 15.18
N SER A 57 20.96 47.66 16.18
CA SER A 57 21.71 46.44 16.55
C SER A 57 20.85 45.40 17.29
N SER A 58 19.87 45.82 18.09
CA SER A 58 18.95 44.95 18.86
C SER A 58 18.14 44.03 17.95
N SER A 59 17.46 44.61 16.95
CA SER A 59 16.63 43.89 15.99
C SER A 59 17.44 42.86 15.17
N SER A 60 18.67 43.20 14.78
CA SER A 60 19.57 42.27 14.07
C SER A 60 19.94 41.01 14.88
N GLN A 61 20.12 41.15 16.20
CA GLN A 61 20.44 40.04 17.10
C GLN A 61 19.22 39.13 17.31
N GLN A 62 18.03 39.72 17.46
CA GLN A 62 16.78 38.97 17.58
C GLN A 62 16.46 38.17 16.30
N GLN A 63 16.66 38.76 15.12
CA GLN A 63 16.51 38.05 13.84
C GLN A 63 17.49 36.88 13.71
N MET A 64 18.75 37.05 14.14
CA MET A 64 19.75 35.98 14.10
C MET A 64 19.40 34.84 15.06
N GLN A 65 18.87 35.16 16.25
CA GLN A 65 18.37 34.17 17.21
C GLN A 65 17.18 33.38 16.64
N LEU A 66 16.21 34.06 16.04
CA LEU A 66 15.05 33.42 15.42
C LEU A 66 15.45 32.49 14.27
N LYS A 67 16.39 32.92 13.43
CA LYS A 67 16.96 32.07 12.36
C LYS A 67 17.62 30.80 12.90
N ASN A 68 18.32 30.89 14.04
CA ASN A 68 18.91 29.72 14.69
C ASN A 68 17.85 28.78 15.27
N LEU A 69 16.77 29.33 15.84
CA LEU A 69 15.64 28.54 16.33
C LEU A 69 14.94 27.79 15.20
N TYR A 70 14.70 28.42 14.04
CA TYR A 70 14.12 27.72 12.88
C TYR A 70 15.03 26.60 12.37
N LYS A 71 16.35 26.82 12.31
CA LYS A 71 17.31 25.78 11.92
C LYS A 71 17.27 24.60 12.89
N ALA A 72 17.21 24.88 14.19
CA ALA A 72 17.08 23.84 15.21
C ALA A 72 15.75 23.09 15.06
N GLY A 73 14.63 23.80 14.86
CA GLY A 73 13.32 23.20 14.63
C GLY A 73 13.26 22.32 13.40
N LEU A 74 13.89 22.74 12.30
CA LEU A 74 13.98 21.93 11.09
C LEU A 74 14.75 20.63 11.34
N SER A 75 15.92 20.72 11.98
CA SER A 75 16.72 19.55 12.34
C SER A 75 15.98 18.60 13.28
N ALA A 76 15.18 19.14 14.19
CA ALA A 76 14.42 18.36 15.16
C ALA A 76 13.23 17.64 14.50
N ALA A 77 12.54 18.31 13.56
CA ALA A 77 11.50 17.71 12.73
C ALA A 77 12.04 16.59 11.82
N GLU A 78 13.20 16.81 11.18
CA GLU A 78 13.89 15.78 10.39
C GLU A 78 14.26 14.56 11.24
N GLN A 79 14.70 14.78 12.48
CA GLN A 79 15.04 13.72 13.41
C GLN A 79 13.82 12.89 13.83
N GLU A 80 12.68 13.53 14.12
CA GLU A 80 11.42 12.85 14.41
C GLU A 80 10.93 12.04 13.20
N GLU A 81 10.95 12.63 12.00
CA GLU A 81 10.64 11.93 10.74
C GLU A 81 11.51 10.68 10.56
N ASN A 82 12.81 10.80 10.80
CA ASN A 82 13.75 9.69 10.68
C ASN A 82 13.44 8.54 11.65
N LEU A 83 13.02 8.85 12.88
CA LEU A 83 12.60 7.83 13.85
C LEU A 83 11.31 7.13 13.42
N LEU A 84 10.32 7.89 12.95
CA LEU A 84 9.07 7.35 12.41
C LEU A 84 9.33 6.41 11.23
N ARG A 85 10.22 6.80 10.30
CA ARG A 85 10.61 5.95 9.16
C ARG A 85 11.34 4.67 9.60
N LYS A 86 12.21 4.74 10.61
CA LYS A 86 12.84 3.55 11.20
C LYS A 86 11.81 2.61 11.81
N ALA A 87 10.82 3.14 12.54
CA ALA A 87 9.74 2.33 13.11
C ALA A 87 8.90 1.66 12.01
N LEU A 88 8.55 2.39 10.96
CA LEU A 88 7.84 1.86 9.81
C LEU A 88 8.62 0.73 9.11
N SER A 89 9.94 0.90 8.93
CA SER A 89 10.81 -0.16 8.38
C SER A 89 10.74 -1.44 9.21
N ARG A 90 10.77 -1.33 10.56
CA ARG A 90 10.64 -2.51 11.43
C ARG A 90 9.30 -3.22 11.27
N ILE A 91 8.21 -2.48 11.06
CA ILE A 91 6.89 -3.07 10.79
C ILE A 91 6.91 -3.85 9.46
N TYR A 92 7.52 -3.29 8.41
CA TYR A 92 7.63 -3.96 7.12
C TYR A 92 8.51 -5.21 7.17
N GLU A 93 9.63 -5.16 7.90
CA GLU A 93 10.48 -6.33 8.14
C GLU A 93 9.70 -7.47 8.82
N ILE A 94 8.93 -7.16 9.87
CA ILE A 94 8.09 -8.16 10.56
C ILE A 94 7.08 -8.77 9.60
N ARG A 95 6.41 -7.95 8.78
CA ARG A 95 5.44 -8.43 7.78
C ARG A 95 6.10 -9.31 6.73
N SER A 96 7.29 -8.94 6.27
CA SER A 96 8.08 -9.73 5.32
C SER A 96 8.41 -11.10 5.89
N ILE A 97 8.91 -11.16 7.13
CA ILE A 97 9.23 -12.43 7.81
C ILE A 97 7.98 -13.31 7.94
N LYS A 98 6.84 -12.74 8.33
CA LYS A 98 5.57 -13.48 8.44
C LYS A 98 5.12 -14.02 7.08
N ASN A 99 5.24 -13.23 6.01
CA ASN A 99 4.89 -13.66 4.66
C ASN A 99 5.82 -14.78 4.17
N GLU A 100 7.13 -14.64 4.36
CA GLU A 100 8.11 -15.67 3.98
C GLU A 100 7.84 -16.99 4.71
N ARG A 101 7.56 -16.94 6.02
CA ARG A 101 7.18 -18.12 6.79
C ARG A 101 5.90 -18.78 6.24
N ARG A 102 4.88 -17.99 5.89
CA ARG A 102 3.63 -18.49 5.29
C ARG A 102 3.90 -19.22 3.98
N ILE A 103 4.72 -18.62 3.12
CA ILE A 103 5.13 -19.21 1.84
C ILE A 103 5.87 -20.53 2.06
N GLN A 104 6.85 -20.56 2.97
CA GLN A 104 7.61 -21.78 3.28
C GLN A 104 6.72 -22.90 3.86
N ALA A 105 5.76 -22.57 4.71
CA ALA A 105 4.79 -23.54 5.23
C ALA A 105 3.94 -24.15 4.11
N ARG A 106 3.48 -23.34 3.14
CA ARG A 106 2.76 -23.83 1.96
C ARG A 106 3.63 -24.75 1.10
N TYR A 107 4.91 -24.42 0.90
CA TYR A 107 5.86 -25.28 0.18
C TYR A 107 6.13 -26.61 0.88
N ALA A 108 6.10 -26.64 2.21
CA ALA A 108 6.22 -27.86 3.01
C ALA A 108 4.96 -28.75 2.97
N GLY A 109 3.95 -28.41 2.17
CA GLY A 109 2.70 -29.15 2.05
C GLY A 109 1.67 -28.82 3.12
N ASN A 110 1.92 -27.84 3.99
CA ASN A 110 0.97 -27.39 5.00
C ASN A 110 -0.09 -26.48 4.34
N LYS A 111 -1.06 -27.10 3.68
CA LYS A 111 -2.19 -26.44 3.02
C LYS A 111 -3.40 -26.50 3.96
N GLU A 112 -3.53 -25.52 4.85
CA GLU A 112 -4.75 -25.35 5.64
C GLU A 112 -5.94 -25.10 4.69
N THR A 113 -7.08 -25.75 4.94
CA THR A 113 -8.34 -25.45 4.24
C THR A 113 -9.03 -24.26 4.90
N ILE A 114 -9.21 -23.17 4.17
CA ILE A 114 -9.84 -21.94 4.62
C ILE A 114 -11.29 -21.91 4.13
N GLY A 115 -12.26 -21.97 5.04
CA GLY A 115 -13.67 -21.83 4.66
C GLY A 115 -14.01 -20.41 4.17
N CYS A 116 -15.06 -20.27 3.35
CA CYS A 116 -15.43 -19.01 2.68
C CYS A 116 -15.48 -17.78 3.60
N GLY A 117 -16.07 -17.90 4.80
CA GLY A 117 -16.13 -16.81 5.77
C GLY A 117 -14.76 -16.39 6.31
N ALA A 118 -13.82 -17.32 6.45
CA ALA A 118 -12.44 -17.03 6.86
C ALA A 118 -11.66 -16.41 5.70
N LEU A 119 -11.89 -16.86 4.47
CA LEU A 119 -11.30 -16.28 3.27
C LEU A 119 -11.69 -14.81 3.10
N MET A 120 -12.98 -14.50 3.20
CA MET A 120 -13.45 -13.10 3.09
C MET A 120 -12.86 -12.19 4.19
N LYS A 121 -12.71 -12.69 5.42
CA LYS A 121 -12.01 -11.98 6.50
C LYS A 121 -10.52 -11.77 6.18
N MET A 122 -9.87 -12.76 5.57
CA MET A 122 -8.47 -12.65 5.14
C MET A 122 -8.31 -11.58 4.06
N LEU A 123 -9.21 -11.53 3.05
CA LEU A 123 -9.19 -10.50 2.01
C LEU A 123 -9.40 -9.10 2.59
N LEU A 124 -10.38 -8.93 3.48
CA LEU A 124 -10.60 -7.66 4.17
C LEU A 124 -9.36 -7.21 4.95
N SER A 125 -8.76 -8.13 5.72
CA SER A 125 -7.54 -7.87 6.49
C SER A 125 -6.35 -7.51 5.58
N ALA A 126 -6.19 -8.20 4.45
CA ALA A 126 -5.12 -7.94 3.48
C ALA A 126 -5.26 -6.56 2.82
N ALA A 127 -6.48 -6.09 2.58
CA ALA A 127 -6.74 -4.73 2.11
C ALA A 127 -6.45 -3.67 3.19
N GLN A 128 -6.96 -3.86 4.42
CA GLN A 128 -6.78 -2.91 5.51
C GLN A 128 -5.31 -2.75 5.92
N THR A 129 -4.55 -3.85 5.88
CA THR A 129 -3.14 -3.86 6.23
C THR A 129 -2.22 -3.52 5.06
N LEU A 130 -2.74 -3.24 3.85
CA LEU A 130 -1.92 -2.80 2.73
C LEU A 130 -1.14 -1.54 3.14
N PRO A 131 0.20 -1.53 3.02
CA PRO A 131 1.03 -0.38 3.37
C PRO A 131 0.55 0.90 2.69
N LEU A 132 0.59 2.02 3.39
CA LEU A 132 0.39 3.35 2.79
C LEU A 132 1.73 3.84 2.23
N HIS A 133 1.72 4.45 1.05
CA HIS A 133 2.88 5.20 0.58
C HIS A 133 3.08 6.47 1.41
N VAL A 134 4.31 6.66 1.89
CA VAL A 134 4.73 7.88 2.61
C VAL A 134 6.05 8.32 2.00
N GLY A 135 5.97 9.03 0.87
CA GLY A 135 7.13 9.60 0.18
C GLY A 135 7.80 10.74 0.96
N ARG A 136 8.97 11.18 0.51
CA ARG A 136 9.54 12.48 0.89
C ARG A 136 8.96 13.58 0.01
N VAL A 137 9.18 14.84 0.40
CA VAL A 137 8.73 16.01 -0.37
C VAL A 137 9.31 15.95 -1.79
N GLY A 138 8.44 15.99 -2.79
CA GLY A 138 8.80 15.94 -4.21
C GLY A 138 9.03 14.54 -4.78
N GLU A 139 9.01 13.49 -3.96
CA GLU A 139 9.03 12.11 -4.47
C GLU A 139 7.65 11.74 -5.04
N ARG A 140 7.65 11.03 -6.18
CA ARG A 140 6.42 10.47 -6.75
C ARG A 140 6.16 9.07 -6.19
N ALA A 141 4.88 8.70 -6.18
CA ALA A 141 4.45 7.36 -5.83
C ALA A 141 5.19 6.30 -6.68
N PRO A 142 5.75 5.25 -6.05
CA PRO A 142 6.53 4.23 -6.76
C PRO A 142 5.62 3.28 -7.56
N PRO A 143 6.19 2.46 -8.46
CA PRO A 143 5.47 1.39 -9.14
C PRO A 143 4.68 0.51 -8.16
N LEU A 144 3.45 0.13 -8.55
CA LEU A 144 2.50 -0.64 -7.73
C LEU A 144 2.00 0.08 -6.46
N CYS A 145 2.14 1.40 -6.39
CA CYS A 145 1.39 2.23 -5.46
C CYS A 145 0.06 2.67 -6.10
N GLY A 146 -1.07 2.23 -5.54
CA GLY A 146 -2.38 2.53 -6.09
C GLY A 146 -2.48 2.15 -7.58
N ALA A 147 -2.75 3.15 -8.42
CA ALA A 147 -2.89 3.03 -9.87
C ALA A 147 -1.56 3.12 -10.65
N VAL A 148 -0.43 3.36 -9.99
CA VAL A 148 0.87 3.45 -10.68
C VAL A 148 1.25 2.08 -11.25
N PRO A 149 1.47 1.97 -12.58
CA PRO A 149 1.74 0.68 -13.21
C PRO A 149 3.08 0.07 -12.74
N PRO A 150 3.24 -1.26 -12.84
CA PRO A 150 4.54 -1.89 -12.64
C PRO A 150 5.55 -1.46 -13.72
N ASP A 151 6.84 -1.54 -13.40
CA ASP A 151 7.89 -1.35 -14.38
C ASP A 151 7.79 -2.38 -15.54
N PRO A 152 8.20 -2.04 -16.78
CA PRO A 152 8.09 -2.95 -17.94
C PRO A 152 8.74 -4.34 -17.75
N GLY A 153 9.78 -4.41 -16.92
CA GLY A 153 10.50 -5.64 -16.57
C GLY A 153 9.94 -6.39 -15.35
N HIS A 154 8.97 -5.82 -14.63
CA HIS A 154 8.55 -6.34 -13.33
C HIS A 154 8.13 -7.80 -13.38
N VAL A 155 8.60 -8.58 -12.40
CA VAL A 155 8.21 -9.96 -12.15
C VAL A 155 7.72 -10.06 -10.72
N ALA A 156 6.46 -10.47 -10.55
CA ALA A 156 5.86 -10.65 -9.23
C ALA A 156 6.54 -11.81 -8.50
N LYS A 157 6.73 -11.66 -7.19
CA LYS A 157 7.44 -12.61 -6.34
C LYS A 157 6.49 -13.70 -5.84
N PRO A 158 7.01 -14.88 -5.44
CA PRO A 158 6.23 -15.86 -4.70
C PRO A 158 5.50 -15.24 -3.52
N GLY A 159 4.21 -15.52 -3.38
CA GLY A 159 3.31 -14.97 -2.37
C GLY A 159 2.66 -13.63 -2.72
N ASP A 160 3.05 -12.98 -3.83
CA ASP A 160 2.38 -11.76 -4.29
C ASP A 160 0.97 -12.10 -4.80
N ALA A 161 0.00 -11.26 -4.45
CA ALA A 161 -1.36 -11.37 -4.95
C ALA A 161 -1.45 -10.78 -6.36
N VAL A 162 -2.13 -11.48 -7.25
CA VAL A 162 -2.30 -11.11 -8.66
C VAL A 162 -3.75 -11.32 -9.09
N ALA A 163 -4.20 -10.56 -10.09
CA ALA A 163 -5.34 -10.94 -10.89
C ALA A 163 -4.85 -11.82 -12.04
N ALA A 164 -5.48 -12.97 -12.21
CA ALA A 164 -5.09 -13.98 -13.18
C ALA A 164 -6.27 -14.29 -14.12
N LEU A 165 -6.06 -14.15 -15.43
CA LEU A 165 -7.04 -14.50 -16.45
C LEU A 165 -6.95 -16.00 -16.75
N VAL A 166 -7.82 -16.76 -16.10
CA VAL A 166 -7.93 -18.22 -16.23
C VAL A 166 -9.04 -18.60 -17.20
N ARG A 167 -8.87 -19.74 -17.87
CA ARG A 167 -9.90 -20.31 -18.73
C ARG A 167 -10.77 -21.24 -17.89
N VAL A 168 -12.05 -20.91 -17.74
CA VAL A 168 -13.03 -21.70 -16.97
C VAL A 168 -13.73 -22.73 -17.87
N SER A 169 -13.97 -22.37 -19.13
CA SER A 169 -14.50 -23.28 -20.15
C SER A 169 -13.88 -22.95 -21.52
N GLU A 170 -14.17 -23.74 -22.57
CA GLU A 170 -13.62 -23.47 -23.92
C GLU A 170 -13.93 -22.07 -24.46
N LYS A 171 -15.01 -21.44 -23.98
CA LYS A 171 -15.51 -20.14 -24.45
C LYS A 171 -15.47 -19.03 -23.41
N GLU A 172 -15.06 -19.32 -22.18
CA GLU A 172 -15.14 -18.38 -21.06
C GLU A 172 -13.81 -18.27 -20.32
N GLU A 173 -13.35 -17.03 -20.15
CA GLU A 173 -12.17 -16.69 -19.38
C GLU A 173 -12.57 -15.71 -18.27
N ASN A 174 -12.16 -15.98 -17.04
CA ASN A 174 -12.48 -15.17 -15.87
C ASN A 174 -11.21 -14.66 -15.21
N TRP A 175 -11.25 -13.41 -14.75
CA TRP A 175 -10.18 -12.84 -13.94
C TRP A 175 -10.41 -13.23 -12.49
N ILE A 176 -9.52 -14.03 -11.93
CA ILE A 176 -9.59 -14.48 -10.54
C ILE A 176 -8.49 -13.83 -9.70
N LEU A 177 -8.70 -13.77 -8.39
CA LEU A 177 -7.68 -13.44 -7.41
C LEU A 177 -6.83 -14.69 -7.15
N ALA A 178 -5.54 -14.58 -7.43
CA ALA A 178 -4.60 -15.68 -7.29
C ALA A 178 -3.34 -15.22 -6.54
N GLU A 179 -2.58 -16.18 -6.05
CA GLU A 179 -1.27 -15.98 -5.43
C GLU A 179 -0.18 -16.54 -6.34
N VAL A 180 0.86 -15.75 -6.58
CA VAL A 180 2.03 -16.20 -7.34
C VAL A 180 2.77 -17.26 -6.55
N VAL A 181 3.14 -18.34 -7.21
CA VAL A 181 3.97 -19.38 -6.62
C VAL A 181 5.37 -19.32 -7.19
N SER A 182 5.50 -19.28 -8.51
CA SER A 182 6.82 -19.18 -9.14
C SER A 182 6.75 -18.44 -10.48
N TRP A 183 7.90 -17.92 -10.90
CA TRP A 183 8.12 -17.43 -12.26
C TRP A 183 9.00 -18.43 -13.00
N LEU A 184 8.57 -18.85 -14.19
CA LEU A 184 9.27 -19.77 -15.07
C LEU A 184 9.93 -18.96 -16.21
N PRO A 185 11.18 -18.47 -16.04
CA PRO A 185 11.80 -17.52 -16.96
C PRO A 185 11.98 -18.08 -18.37
N ALA A 186 12.32 -19.37 -18.50
CA ALA A 186 12.48 -20.03 -19.80
C ALA A 186 11.18 -20.08 -20.62
N GLN A 187 10.01 -20.06 -19.95
CA GLN A 187 8.71 -20.13 -20.60
C GLN A 187 8.00 -18.78 -20.68
N GLY A 188 8.46 -17.76 -19.93
CA GLY A 188 7.76 -16.50 -19.78
C GLY A 188 6.40 -16.63 -19.10
N LYS A 189 6.25 -17.61 -18.19
CA LYS A 189 5.00 -17.96 -17.51
C LYS A 189 5.11 -17.88 -16.00
N TYR A 190 4.01 -17.57 -15.34
CA TYR A 190 3.82 -17.73 -13.92
C TYR A 190 3.12 -19.05 -13.61
N GLU A 191 3.47 -19.60 -12.46
CA GLU A 191 2.63 -20.53 -11.73
C GLU A 191 1.87 -19.75 -10.66
N VAL A 192 0.54 -19.86 -10.66
CA VAL A 192 -0.33 -19.19 -9.69
C VAL A 192 -1.33 -20.17 -9.10
N ASP A 193 -1.63 -20.02 -7.82
CA ASP A 193 -2.72 -20.75 -7.15
C ASP A 193 -3.93 -19.83 -7.02
N ASP A 194 -5.11 -20.31 -7.39
CA ASP A 194 -6.37 -19.66 -7.03
C ASP A 194 -6.46 -19.48 -5.50
N ILE A 195 -6.93 -18.32 -5.04
CA ILE A 195 -7.15 -18.07 -3.61
C ILE A 195 -8.40 -18.80 -3.11
N ASP A 196 -9.32 -19.16 -4.00
CA ASP A 196 -10.46 -20.01 -3.67
C ASP A 196 -10.01 -21.47 -3.55
N GLU A 197 -9.95 -21.94 -2.31
CA GLU A 197 -9.41 -23.25 -1.97
C GLU A 197 -10.33 -24.41 -2.32
N GLU A 198 -11.60 -24.16 -2.65
CA GLU A 198 -12.54 -25.20 -3.09
C GLU A 198 -12.21 -25.69 -4.50
N GLN A 199 -11.63 -24.83 -5.35
CA GLN A 199 -11.30 -25.17 -6.74
C GLN A 199 -9.83 -25.62 -6.91
N LYS A 200 -8.94 -25.28 -5.96
CA LYS A 200 -7.52 -25.72 -5.84
C LYS A 200 -6.79 -26.03 -7.15
N ASN A 201 -6.92 -25.12 -8.12
CA ASN A 201 -6.30 -25.26 -9.43
C ASN A 201 -5.00 -24.44 -9.47
N ARG A 202 -3.87 -25.14 -9.62
CA ARG A 202 -2.60 -24.52 -10.02
C ARG A 202 -2.71 -24.17 -11.50
N HIS A 203 -2.55 -22.91 -11.84
CA HIS A 203 -2.56 -22.45 -13.22
C HIS A 203 -1.15 -22.04 -13.68
N VAL A 204 -0.80 -22.42 -14.91
CA VAL A 204 0.44 -21.98 -15.58
C VAL A 204 0.07 -20.98 -16.67
N LEU A 205 0.31 -19.70 -16.42
CA LEU A 205 -0.21 -18.58 -17.23
C LEU A 205 0.92 -17.73 -17.79
N SER A 206 0.82 -17.30 -19.05
CA SER A 206 1.75 -16.32 -19.63
C SER A 206 1.75 -14.99 -18.84
N LYS A 207 2.88 -14.27 -18.80
CA LYS A 207 2.97 -12.93 -18.16
C LYS A 207 1.84 -11.97 -18.54
N ARG A 208 1.33 -12.04 -19.78
CA ARG A 208 0.21 -11.20 -20.24
C ARG A 208 -1.14 -11.52 -19.58
N ARG A 209 -1.33 -12.70 -19.01
CA ARG A 209 -2.57 -13.11 -18.31
C ARG A 209 -2.53 -12.85 -16.81
N VAL A 210 -1.46 -12.24 -16.32
CA VAL A 210 -1.27 -11.94 -14.89
C VAL A 210 -1.08 -10.43 -14.73
N VAL A 211 -1.77 -9.85 -13.76
CA VAL A 211 -1.66 -8.43 -13.37
C VAL A 211 -1.34 -8.39 -11.88
N PRO A 212 -0.17 -7.84 -11.47
CA PRO A 212 0.13 -7.64 -10.06
C PRO A 212 -0.87 -6.68 -9.41
N LEU A 213 -1.33 -7.03 -8.21
CA LEU A 213 -2.10 -6.09 -7.39
C LEU A 213 -1.16 -5.01 -6.81
N PRO A 214 -1.71 -3.85 -6.41
CA PRO A 214 -0.94 -2.82 -5.72
C PRO A 214 -0.29 -3.37 -4.45
N LEU A 215 0.98 -3.01 -4.25
CA LEU A 215 1.75 -3.32 -3.03
C LEU A 215 1.56 -2.25 -1.95
N MET A 216 1.10 -1.07 -2.35
CA MET A 216 0.91 0.09 -1.49
C MET A 216 -0.37 0.84 -1.88
N ARG A 217 -1.01 1.48 -0.90
CA ARG A 217 -2.08 2.46 -1.11
C ARG A 217 -1.48 3.83 -1.40
N ALA A 218 -2.15 4.59 -2.25
CA ALA A 218 -1.90 6.01 -2.42
C ALA A 218 -2.77 6.82 -1.45
N ASP A 219 -2.22 7.87 -0.84
CA ASP A 219 -2.99 8.81 -0.04
C ASP A 219 -3.60 9.88 -0.98
N PRO A 220 -4.94 10.02 -1.04
CA PRO A 220 -5.58 10.99 -1.93
C PRO A 220 -5.12 12.44 -1.73
N ARG A 221 -4.57 12.79 -0.56
CA ARG A 221 -4.17 14.16 -0.22
C ARG A 221 -2.81 14.57 -0.78
N VAL A 222 -1.96 13.59 -1.08
CA VAL A 222 -0.58 13.84 -1.54
C VAL A 222 -0.25 13.11 -2.85
N ASP A 223 -0.89 11.98 -3.10
CA ASP A 223 -0.62 11.08 -4.23
C ASP A 223 -1.87 10.87 -5.09
N GLU A 224 -2.69 11.89 -5.31
CA GLU A 224 -3.91 11.79 -6.14
C GLU A 224 -3.61 11.24 -7.55
N HIS A 225 -2.45 11.60 -8.11
CA HIS A 225 -1.95 11.09 -9.40
C HIS A 225 -1.76 9.56 -9.45
N ALA A 226 -1.67 8.91 -8.29
CA ALA A 226 -1.56 7.47 -8.11
C ALA A 226 -2.91 6.81 -7.80
N LEU A 227 -4.03 7.49 -8.05
CA LEU A 227 -5.38 6.93 -7.98
C LEU A 227 -6.01 6.87 -9.37
N PHE A 228 -6.94 5.93 -9.57
CA PHE A 228 -7.74 5.89 -10.79
C PHE A 228 -8.75 7.06 -10.75
N PRO A 229 -8.80 7.92 -11.79
CA PRO A 229 -9.71 9.06 -11.78
C PRO A 229 -11.17 8.63 -11.93
N LYS A 230 -12.11 9.50 -11.54
CA LYS A 230 -13.55 9.27 -11.74
C LYS A 230 -13.83 9.06 -13.23
N GLY A 231 -14.67 8.07 -13.54
CA GLY A 231 -15.00 7.66 -14.91
C GLY A 231 -13.97 6.70 -15.53
N ALA A 232 -12.84 6.42 -14.87
CA ALA A 232 -11.89 5.43 -15.38
C ALA A 232 -12.52 4.03 -15.39
N VAL A 233 -12.30 3.30 -16.48
CA VAL A 233 -12.63 1.89 -16.58
C VAL A 233 -11.52 1.06 -15.96
N VAL A 234 -11.88 0.23 -14.99
CA VAL A 234 -10.96 -0.60 -14.19
C VAL A 234 -11.46 -2.04 -14.15
N MET A 235 -10.60 -2.94 -13.69
CA MET A 235 -11.04 -4.23 -13.17
C MET A 235 -11.07 -4.13 -11.64
N ALA A 236 -12.17 -4.55 -11.03
CA ALA A 236 -12.35 -4.50 -9.58
C ALA A 236 -12.83 -5.86 -9.06
N LEU A 237 -12.38 -6.25 -7.87
CA LEU A 237 -12.86 -7.47 -7.22
C LEU A 237 -14.32 -7.28 -6.79
N TYR A 238 -15.23 -8.14 -7.25
CA TYR A 238 -16.64 -8.03 -6.90
C TYR A 238 -16.87 -8.42 -5.43
N PRO A 239 -17.71 -7.69 -4.68
CA PRO A 239 -17.93 -7.95 -3.26
C PRO A 239 -18.27 -9.41 -2.95
N GLN A 240 -17.67 -9.96 -1.90
CA GLN A 240 -17.85 -11.35 -1.45
C GLN A 240 -17.46 -12.43 -2.47
N THR A 241 -16.63 -12.09 -3.46
CA THR A 241 -16.10 -13.06 -4.44
C THR A 241 -14.58 -13.02 -4.49
N THR A 242 -14.01 -13.95 -5.25
CA THR A 242 -12.60 -14.00 -5.63
C THR A 242 -12.39 -13.62 -7.10
N CYS A 243 -13.35 -12.95 -7.74
CA CYS A 243 -13.34 -12.63 -9.16
C CYS A 243 -13.32 -11.12 -9.43
N PHE A 244 -12.60 -10.72 -10.48
CA PHE A 244 -12.53 -9.35 -10.94
C PHE A 244 -13.43 -9.14 -12.16
N TYR A 245 -14.14 -8.03 -12.18
CA TYR A 245 -15.05 -7.65 -13.26
C TYR A 245 -14.79 -6.21 -13.69
N ARG A 246 -15.23 -5.87 -14.91
CA ARG A 246 -15.14 -4.50 -15.42
C ARG A 246 -16.03 -3.60 -14.58
N ALA A 247 -15.50 -2.46 -14.20
CA ALA A 247 -16.21 -1.44 -13.44
C ALA A 247 -15.75 -0.04 -13.86
N VAL A 248 -16.57 0.96 -13.55
CA VAL A 248 -16.27 2.38 -13.72
C VAL A 248 -16.08 3.01 -12.35
N VAL A 249 -15.02 3.78 -12.18
CA VAL A 249 -14.78 4.52 -10.92
C VAL A 249 -15.84 5.61 -10.76
N ASN A 250 -16.69 5.50 -9.73
CA ASN A 250 -17.69 6.50 -9.39
C ASN A 250 -17.14 7.57 -8.46
N ARG A 251 -16.38 7.15 -7.44
CA ARG A 251 -15.78 8.03 -6.43
C ARG A 251 -14.41 7.52 -6.00
N LEU A 252 -13.48 8.45 -5.85
CA LEU A 252 -12.16 8.17 -5.27
C LEU A 252 -12.25 8.06 -3.74
N PRO A 253 -11.31 7.37 -3.08
CA PRO A 253 -11.16 7.43 -1.64
C PRO A 253 -11.03 8.89 -1.17
N ALA A 254 -11.77 9.27 -0.12
CA ALA A 254 -11.60 10.60 0.50
C ALA A 254 -10.32 10.65 1.35
N ASN A 255 -10.02 9.54 2.02
CA ASN A 255 -8.86 9.40 2.90
C ASN A 255 -8.08 8.12 2.54
N ALA A 256 -6.85 8.00 3.01
CA ALA A 256 -5.99 6.83 2.76
C ALA A 256 -6.61 5.48 3.18
N ALA A 257 -7.52 5.48 4.15
CA ALA A 257 -8.22 4.29 4.65
C ALA A 257 -9.47 3.91 3.84
N ASP A 258 -9.99 4.83 3.03
CA ASP A 258 -11.24 4.62 2.34
C ASP A 258 -11.08 3.78 1.06
N PRO A 259 -12.10 3.00 0.70
CA PRO A 259 -12.17 2.33 -0.59
C PRO A 259 -12.58 3.30 -1.70
N TYR A 260 -12.40 2.86 -2.95
CA TYR A 260 -13.13 3.43 -4.08
C TYR A 260 -14.62 3.11 -3.98
N GLU A 261 -15.46 3.93 -4.59
CA GLU A 261 -16.79 3.51 -5.04
C GLU A 261 -16.74 3.25 -6.55
N VAL A 262 -17.21 2.09 -6.98
CA VAL A 262 -17.21 1.68 -8.39
C VAL A 262 -18.61 1.20 -8.80
N LEU A 263 -18.93 1.30 -10.09
CA LEU A 263 -20.13 0.73 -10.70
C LEU A 263 -19.69 -0.43 -11.60
N PHE A 264 -20.10 -1.66 -11.29
CA PHE A 264 -19.78 -2.81 -12.11
C PHE A 264 -20.64 -2.84 -13.37
N GLU A 265 -20.09 -3.30 -14.48
CA GLU A 265 -20.89 -3.55 -15.68
C GLU A 265 -21.78 -4.78 -15.45
N ASP A 266 -23.10 -4.58 -15.51
CA ASP A 266 -24.08 -5.63 -15.25
C ASP A 266 -25.35 -5.38 -16.09
N SER A 267 -25.55 -6.23 -17.09
CA SER A 267 -26.67 -6.15 -18.02
C SER A 267 -28.04 -6.45 -17.40
N SER A 268 -28.10 -6.90 -16.14
CA SER A 268 -29.35 -7.07 -15.41
C SER A 268 -29.97 -5.73 -14.97
N TYR A 269 -29.18 -4.66 -14.92
CA TYR A 269 -29.66 -3.31 -14.63
C TYR A 269 -30.00 -2.55 -15.91
N ALA A 270 -30.99 -1.65 -15.83
CA ALA A 270 -31.53 -0.92 -16.98
C ALA A 270 -30.51 0.01 -17.65
N ASP A 271 -29.59 0.58 -16.88
CA ASP A 271 -28.48 1.42 -17.33
C ASP A 271 -27.20 0.62 -17.62
N GLY A 272 -27.23 -0.70 -17.41
CA GLY A 272 -26.10 -1.60 -17.61
C GLY A 272 -25.04 -1.56 -16.50
N TYR A 273 -25.34 -0.93 -15.36
CA TYR A 273 -24.41 -0.81 -14.25
C TYR A 273 -25.02 -1.19 -12.89
N SER A 274 -24.21 -1.78 -12.03
CA SER A 274 -24.58 -2.03 -10.64
C SER A 274 -24.75 -0.72 -9.85
N PRO A 275 -25.43 -0.76 -8.68
CA PRO A 275 -25.29 0.26 -7.65
C PRO A 275 -23.82 0.49 -7.26
N ALA A 276 -23.56 1.60 -6.57
CA ALA A 276 -22.22 1.94 -6.10
C ALA A 276 -21.70 0.94 -5.06
N GLU A 277 -20.61 0.25 -5.40
CA GLU A 277 -19.96 -0.74 -4.56
C GLU A 277 -18.61 -0.25 -4.04
N ARG A 278 -18.29 -0.60 -2.79
CA ARG A 278 -17.06 -0.17 -2.12
C ARG A 278 -15.94 -1.18 -2.31
N VAL A 279 -14.90 -0.82 -3.05
CA VAL A 279 -13.75 -1.71 -3.34
C VAL A 279 -12.45 -1.06 -2.88
N ALA A 280 -11.71 -1.75 -2.02
CA ALA A 280 -10.43 -1.26 -1.50
C ALA A 280 -9.40 -1.09 -2.62
N GLN A 281 -8.48 -0.11 -2.50
CA GLN A 281 -7.44 0.15 -3.52
C GLN A 281 -6.66 -1.10 -3.93
N ARG A 282 -6.40 -2.02 -2.98
CA ARG A 282 -5.71 -3.30 -3.22
C ARG A 282 -6.36 -4.13 -4.34
N TYR A 283 -7.67 -3.99 -4.51
CA TYR A 283 -8.49 -4.83 -5.37
C TYR A 283 -9.07 -4.09 -6.57
N VAL A 284 -8.51 -2.93 -6.90
CA VAL A 284 -8.80 -2.18 -8.12
C VAL A 284 -7.53 -2.12 -8.96
N ILE A 285 -7.59 -2.59 -10.20
CA ILE A 285 -6.44 -2.67 -11.10
C ILE A 285 -6.80 -2.11 -12.48
N ALA A 286 -5.78 -1.73 -13.24
CA ALA A 286 -5.96 -1.27 -14.61
C ALA A 286 -6.53 -2.39 -15.50
N ILE A 287 -7.42 -2.04 -16.41
CA ILE A 287 -7.90 -2.98 -17.42
C ILE A 287 -6.75 -3.36 -18.35
N LYS A 288 -6.56 -4.66 -18.55
CA LYS A 288 -5.62 -5.17 -19.55
C LYS A 288 -6.42 -5.53 -20.79
N GLU A 289 -6.64 -4.55 -21.67
CA GLU A 289 -7.27 -4.84 -22.95
C GLU A 289 -6.42 -5.83 -23.73
N GLY A 290 -7.01 -6.98 -24.08
CA GLY A 290 -6.48 -7.78 -25.17
C GLY A 290 -6.61 -6.95 -26.45
N LYS A 291 -5.55 -6.84 -27.26
CA LYS A 291 -5.68 -6.38 -28.64
C LYS A 291 -6.77 -7.22 -29.32
N GLY A 292 -8.00 -6.71 -29.45
CA GLY A 292 -9.08 -7.54 -29.98
C GLY A 292 -10.54 -7.12 -29.78
N ARG A 293 -10.88 -5.96 -29.22
CA ARG A 293 -12.24 -5.40 -29.36
C ARG A 293 -12.19 -3.89 -29.62
N ALA A 294 -11.71 -3.55 -30.80
CA ALA A 294 -12.15 -2.35 -31.50
C ALA A 294 -13.12 -2.83 -32.59
N THR A 295 -14.40 -2.92 -32.23
CA THR A 295 -15.57 -2.86 -33.13
C THR A 295 -16.77 -2.50 -32.28
#